data_AF-A0A2W7HWZ4-F1
#
_entry.id   AF-A0A2W7HWZ4-F1
#
_cell.length_a   1.000
_cell.length_b   1.000
_cell.length_c   1.000
_cell.angle_alpha   90.00
_cell.angle_beta   90.00
_cell.angle_gamma   90.00
#
_symmetry.space_group_name_H-M   'P 1'
#
loop_
_entity.id
_entity.type
_entity.pdbx_description
1 polymer ?
#
loop_
_entity_poly.entity_id
_entity_poly.type
_entity_poly.pdbx_seq_one_letter_code
_entity_poly.pdbx_strand_id
1 'polypeptide(L)'
;MAWSIDARIPVTLVADEHALAAAAAAAPAAFVLRQVFGAPSHQPGCACCEGRSPAALALDRLFLDRVRGQVPFFGAVLAQEDAQLRTALTEDRVVAARFRLLG
;
A
#
# COMPACT_ATOMS: atom_id res chain seq x y z
N MET A 1 4.49 10.05 20.18
CA MET A 1 3.84 10.37 18.89
C MET A 1 4.76 11.31 18.12
N ALA A 2 5.44 10.82 17.10
CA ALA A 2 6.15 11.70 16.17
C ALA A 2 5.11 12.31 15.23
N TRP A 3 4.81 13.59 15.39
CA TRP A 3 3.93 14.30 14.47
C TRP A 3 4.72 14.61 13.19
N SER A 4 4.17 14.23 12.04
CA SER A 4 4.75 14.48 10.72
C SER A 4 3.80 15.42 9.98
N ILE A 5 4.34 16.47 9.36
CA ILE A 5 3.57 17.34 8.47
C ILE A 5 3.13 16.60 7.20
N ASP A 6 3.86 15.54 6.82
CA ASP A 6 3.49 14.66 5.73
C ASP A 6 2.45 13.64 6.22
N ALA A 7 1.22 13.78 5.71
CA ALA A 7 0.09 12.92 6.02
C ALA A 7 0.08 11.60 5.23
N ARG A 8 1.03 11.41 4.30
CA ARG A 8 1.11 10.17 3.50
C ARG A 8 1.51 8.99 4.38
N ILE A 9 0.86 7.86 4.15
CA ILE A 9 1.10 6.62 4.86
C ILE A 9 2.49 6.09 4.46
N PRO A 10 3.45 5.96 5.38
CA PRO A 10 4.73 5.35 5.08
C PRO A 10 4.56 3.87 4.68
N VAL A 11 5.27 3.48 3.64
CA VAL A 11 5.36 2.10 3.15
C VAL A 11 6.81 1.67 3.20
N THR A 12 7.09 0.57 3.90
CA THR A 12 8.41 -0.07 3.90
C THR A 12 8.33 -1.35 3.08
N LEU A 13 9.21 -1.47 2.09
CA LEU A 13 9.39 -2.70 1.33
C LEU A 13 10.52 -3.52 1.97
N VAL A 14 10.29 -4.82 2.13
CA VAL A 14 11.26 -5.75 2.73
C VAL A 14 11.57 -6.89 1.77
N ALA A 15 12.80 -7.41 1.81
CA ALA A 15 13.30 -8.31 0.78
C ALA A 15 12.50 -9.62 0.64
N ASP A 16 12.05 -10.20 1.75
CA ASP A 16 11.44 -11.53 1.76
C ASP A 16 10.42 -11.69 2.90
N GLU A 17 9.73 -12.84 2.92
CA GLU A 17 8.71 -13.16 3.91
C GLU A 17 9.25 -13.23 5.35
N HIS A 18 10.50 -13.66 5.54
CA HIS A 18 11.11 -13.70 6.88
C HIS A 18 11.37 -12.29 7.41
N ALA A 19 11.90 -11.40 6.56
CA ALA A 19 12.05 -9.99 6.87
C ALA A 19 10.68 -9.31 7.12
N LEU A 20 9.64 -9.71 6.38
CA LEU A 20 8.28 -9.23 6.61
C LEU A 20 7.71 -9.65 7.96
N ALA A 21 7.92 -10.91 8.35
CA ALA A 21 7.51 -11.40 9.67
C ALA A 21 8.25 -10.66 10.79
N ALA A 22 9.57 -10.46 10.65
CA ALA A 22 10.37 -9.72 11.62
C ALA A 22 9.93 -8.25 11.73
N ALA A 23 9.70 -7.58 10.60
CA ALA A 23 9.23 -6.19 10.58
C ALA A 23 7.82 -6.05 11.18
N ALA A 24 6.91 -6.99 10.90
CA ALA A 24 5.57 -7.01 11.48
C ALA A 24 5.60 -7.19 13.00
N ALA A 25 6.50 -8.05 13.51
CA ALA A 25 6.71 -8.22 14.94
C ALA A 25 7.25 -6.94 15.61
N ALA A 26 8.12 -6.20 14.91
CA ALA A 26 8.69 -4.94 15.41
C ALA A 26 7.71 -3.75 15.30
N ALA A 27 6.71 -3.81 14.41
CA ALA A 27 5.74 -2.75 14.17
C ALA A 27 4.30 -3.28 14.23
N PRO A 28 3.78 -3.62 15.43
CA PRO A 28 2.48 -4.31 15.57
C PRO A 28 1.26 -3.48 15.11
N ALA A 29 1.42 -2.17 14.92
CA ALA A 29 0.38 -1.28 14.39
C ALA A 29 0.50 -1.03 12.87
N ALA A 30 1.44 -1.67 12.18
CA ALA A 30 1.57 -1.59 10.74
C ALA A 30 0.64 -2.60 10.05
N PHE A 31 0.10 -2.21 8.90
CA PHE A 31 -0.66 -3.13 8.05
C PHE A 31 0.29 -3.96 7.21
N VAL A 32 0.19 -5.29 7.31
CA VAL A 32 0.97 -6.21 6.48
C VAL A 32 0.21 -6.48 5.19
N LEU A 33 0.69 -5.93 4.08
CA LEU A 33 0.13 -6.18 2.75
C LEU A 33 0.66 -7.52 2.20
N ARG A 34 -0.06 -8.61 2.49
CA ARG A 34 0.17 -9.92 1.86
C ARG A 34 -0.46 -9.93 0.47
N GLN A 35 0.37 -10.12 -0.55
CA GLN A 35 0.00 -9.98 -1.96
C GLN A 35 -1.05 -11.00 -2.40
N VAL A 36 -2.28 -10.55 -2.63
CA VAL A 36 -3.21 -11.12 -3.63
C VAL A 36 -3.90 -9.95 -4.31
N PHE A 37 -3.37 -9.50 -5.45
CA PHE A 37 -4.05 -8.50 -6.26
C PHE A 37 -5.16 -9.19 -7.05
N GLY A 38 -6.38 -9.15 -6.49
CA GLY A 38 -7.55 -9.76 -7.11
C GLY A 38 -7.89 -9.15 -8.48
N ALA A 39 -8.64 -9.91 -9.28
CA ALA A 39 -9.18 -9.43 -10.55
C ALA A 39 -10.07 -8.19 -10.33
N PRO A 40 -10.11 -7.23 -11.28
CA PRO A 40 -10.94 -6.04 -11.15
C PRO A 40 -12.41 -6.39 -10.89
N SER A 41 -13.04 -5.69 -9.94
CA SER A 41 -14.45 -5.91 -9.56
C SER A 41 -15.45 -5.24 -10.52
N HIS A 42 -15.01 -4.82 -11.69
CA HIS A 42 -15.81 -4.14 -12.71
C HIS A 42 -15.30 -4.48 -14.12
N GLN A 43 -16.07 -4.11 -15.14
CA GLN A 43 -15.70 -4.31 -16.55
C GLN A 43 -14.43 -3.51 -16.91
N PRO A 44 -13.54 -4.06 -17.77
CA PRO A 44 -12.42 -3.30 -18.36
C PRO A 44 -12.93 -2.02 -19.07
N GLY A 45 -12.16 -0.93 -19.02
CA GLY A 45 -12.48 0.33 -19.73
C GLY A 45 -13.15 1.44 -18.90
N CYS A 46 -13.21 1.33 -17.57
CA CYS A 46 -13.54 2.48 -16.73
C CYS A 46 -12.34 3.44 -16.65
N ALA A 47 -12.53 4.67 -17.09
CA ALA A 47 -11.49 5.70 -17.18
C ALA A 47 -10.74 5.99 -15.86
N CYS A 48 -11.30 5.63 -14.70
CA CYS A 48 -10.66 5.83 -13.39
C CYS A 48 -9.56 4.83 -13.06
N CYS A 49 -9.54 3.66 -13.71
CA CYS A 49 -8.58 2.58 -13.48
C CYS A 49 -7.77 2.22 -14.73
N GLU A 50 -8.17 2.72 -15.90
CA GLU A 50 -7.48 2.46 -17.16
C GLU A 50 -6.00 2.90 -17.09
N GLY A 51 -5.10 1.97 -17.38
CA GLY A 51 -3.66 2.18 -17.33
C GLY A 51 -3.00 2.10 -15.95
N ARG A 52 -3.75 1.84 -14.86
CA ARG A 52 -3.17 1.69 -13.51
C ARG A 52 -2.79 0.24 -13.21
N SER A 53 -1.68 0.03 -12.53
CA SER A 53 -1.20 -1.31 -12.19
C SER A 53 -2.07 -1.99 -11.13
N PRO A 54 -2.10 -3.34 -11.07
CA PRO A 54 -2.80 -4.05 -10.00
C PRO A 54 -2.37 -3.62 -8.58
N ALA A 55 -1.07 -3.36 -8.40
CA ALA A 55 -0.54 -2.86 -7.13
C ALA A 55 -1.09 -1.47 -6.76
N ALA A 56 -1.21 -0.56 -7.75
CA ALA A 56 -1.78 0.76 -7.52
C ALA A 56 -3.27 0.68 -7.11
N LEU A 57 -4.03 -0.19 -7.77
CA LEU A 57 -5.45 -0.43 -7.43
C LEU A 57 -5.61 -1.03 -6.03
N ALA A 58 -4.74 -1.95 -5.64
CA ALA A 58 -4.77 -2.56 -4.31
C ALA A 58 -4.41 -1.57 -3.20
N LEU A 59 -3.40 -0.72 -3.41
CA LEU A 59 -3.08 0.37 -2.48
C LEU A 59 -4.22 1.38 -2.35
N ASP A 60 -4.88 1.72 -3.45
CA ASP A 60 -6.07 2.56 -3.44
C ASP A 60 -7.21 1.93 -2.65
N ARG A 61 -7.46 0.63 -2.87
CA ARG A 61 -8.49 -0.09 -2.12
C ARG A 61 -8.18 -0.11 -0.63
N LEU A 62 -6.94 -0.41 -0.26
CA LEU A 62 -6.46 -0.38 1.13
C LEU A 62 -6.66 0.99 1.78
N PHE A 63 -6.34 2.07 1.06
CA PHE A 63 -6.56 3.43 1.56
C PHE A 63 -8.05 3.71 1.81
N LEU A 64 -8.92 3.36 0.86
CA LEU A 64 -10.37 3.54 1.00
C LEU A 64 -10.94 2.70 2.15
N ASP A 65 -10.50 1.46 2.30
CA ASP A 65 -10.92 0.58 3.40
C ASP A 65 -10.49 1.16 4.75
N ARG A 66 -9.28 1.72 4.86
CA ARG A 66 -8.82 2.44 6.06
C ARG A 66 -9.69 3.67 6.35
N VAL A 67 -9.95 4.52 5.35
CA VAL A 67 -10.77 5.74 5.51
C VAL A 67 -12.22 5.41 5.89
N ARG A 68 -12.75 4.30 5.37
CA ARG A 68 -14.11 3.82 5.65
C ARG A 68 -14.22 2.94 6.90
N GLY A 69 -13.13 2.73 7.63
CA GLY A 69 -13.10 1.88 8.82
C GLY A 69 -13.38 0.39 8.56
N GLN A 70 -13.14 -0.10 7.33
CA GLN A 70 -13.32 -1.51 6.96
C GLN A 70 -12.12 -2.38 7.37
N VAL A 71 -11.01 -1.76 7.74
CA VAL A 71 -9.84 -2.40 8.35
C VAL A 71 -9.45 -1.62 9.61
N PRO A 72 -8.81 -2.26 10.61
CA PRO A 72 -8.27 -1.56 11.77
C PRO A 72 -7.36 -0.40 11.34
N PHE A 73 -7.36 0.68 12.10
CA PHE A 73 -6.50 1.82 11.81
C PHE A 73 -5.03 1.41 11.91
N PHE A 74 -4.24 1.81 10.91
CA PHE A 74 -2.79 1.66 10.88
C PHE A 74 -2.12 2.97 10.50
N GLY A 75 -0.88 3.12 10.97
CA GLY A 75 -0.03 4.29 10.69
C GLY A 75 1.01 4.04 9.61
N ALA A 76 1.24 2.79 9.21
CA ALA A 76 2.27 2.39 8.24
C ALA A 76 1.85 1.10 7.52
N VAL A 77 2.46 0.83 6.36
CA VAL A 77 2.31 -0.41 5.61
C VAL A 77 3.66 -1.11 5.49
N LEU A 78 3.67 -2.42 5.71
CA LEU A 78 4.80 -3.30 5.41
C LEU A 78 4.40 -4.21 4.25
N ALA A 79 5.26 -4.35 3.25
CA ALA A 79 5.02 -5.24 2.13
C ALA A 79 6.34 -5.90 1.72
N GLN A 80 6.26 -7.13 1.20
CA GLN A 80 7.40 -7.72 0.51
C GLN A 80 7.70 -6.91 -0.76
N GLU A 81 8.98 -6.76 -1.08
CA GLU A 81 9.46 -6.12 -2.29
C GLU A 81 8.84 -6.76 -3.53
N ASP A 82 8.23 -5.92 -4.37
CA ASP A 82 7.62 -6.29 -5.64
C ASP A 82 7.79 -5.13 -6.62
N ALA A 83 8.16 -5.45 -7.87
CA ALA A 83 8.43 -4.44 -8.88
C ALA A 83 7.20 -3.59 -9.20
N GLN A 84 5.99 -4.17 -9.26
CA GLN A 84 4.77 -3.40 -9.51
C GLN A 84 4.45 -2.49 -8.33
N LEU A 85 4.70 -2.94 -7.10
CA LEU A 85 4.51 -2.14 -5.90
C LEU A 85 5.48 -0.97 -5.84
N ARG A 86 6.77 -1.20 -6.14
CA ARG A 86 7.77 -0.13 -6.25
C ARG A 86 7.37 0.88 -7.32
N THR A 87 7.07 0.43 -8.54
CA THR A 87 6.61 1.29 -9.63
C THR A 87 5.35 2.06 -9.26
N ALA A 88 4.35 1.43 -8.62
CA ALA A 88 3.15 2.13 -8.17
C ALA A 88 3.47 3.23 -7.16
N LEU A 89 4.35 2.97 -6.18
CA LEU A 89 4.73 3.94 -5.15
C LEU A 89 5.51 5.14 -5.73
N THR A 90 6.24 4.96 -6.83
CA THR A 90 7.07 6.01 -7.43
C THR A 90 6.43 6.73 -8.61
N GLU A 91 5.63 6.04 -9.42
CA GLU A 91 5.14 6.53 -10.72
C GLU A 91 3.64 6.82 -10.75
N ASP A 92 2.83 6.13 -9.93
CA ASP A 92 1.39 6.38 -9.88
C ASP A 92 1.08 7.60 -9.01
N ARG A 93 0.55 8.66 -9.63
CA ARG A 93 0.30 9.95 -8.97
C ARG A 93 -0.69 9.86 -7.81
N VAL A 94 -1.69 8.98 -7.92
CA VAL A 94 -2.71 8.82 -6.87
C VAL A 94 -2.12 8.06 -5.68
N VAL A 95 -1.33 7.03 -5.95
CA VAL A 95 -0.60 6.31 -4.90
C VAL A 95 0.39 7.24 -4.21
N ALA A 96 1.23 7.96 -4.95
CA ALA A 96 2.26 8.85 -4.39
C ALA A 96 1.69 10.03 -3.57
N ALA A 97 0.42 10.38 -3.79
CA ALA A 97 -0.30 11.38 -2.98
C ALA A 97 -0.81 10.83 -1.64
N ARG A 98 -0.93 9.50 -1.48
CA ARG A 98 -1.49 8.84 -0.29
C ARG A 98 -0.45 8.04 0.48
N PHE A 99 0.55 7.52 -0.21
CA PHE A 99 1.59 6.65 0.29
C PHE A 99 2.95 7.26 0.00
N ARG A 100 3.92 6.99 0.87
CA ARG A 100 5.32 7.37 0.65
C ARG A 100 6.22 6.17 0.91
N LEU A 101 7.07 5.84 -0.05
CA LEU A 101 8.08 4.81 0.13
C LEU A 101 9.13 5.30 1.14
N LEU A 102 9.38 4.49 2.16
CA LEU A 102 10.56 4.63 3.02
C LEU A 102 11.67 3.76 2.43
N GLY A 103 12.87 4.35 2.30
CA GLY A 103 14.04 3.70 1.71
C GLY A 103 14.54 2.51 2.50
#